data_AF-A0A956J763-F1
#
_entry.id   AF-A0A956J763-F1
#
_cell.length_a   1.000
_cell.length_b   1.000
_cell.length_c   1.000
_cell.angle_alpha   90.00
_cell.angle_beta   90.00
_cell.angle_gamma   90.00
#
_symmetry.space_group_name_H-M   'P 1'
#
loop_
_entity.id
_entity.type
_entity.pdbx_description
1 polymer ?
#
loop_
_entity_poly.entity_id
_entity_poly.type
_entity_poly.pdbx_seq_one_letter_code
_entity_poly.pdbx_strand_id
1 'polypeptide(L)' 'MSDVLLLDSQLCFALYAASRAVTSAYAPHLKQLGLTYPQYLVLLVLWESEGVRVTQLGERLHLDSATLTPLLK' A
#
# COMPACT_ATOMS: atom_id res chain seq x y z
N MET A 1 -21.85 -23.24 -17.10
CA MET A 1 -21.49 -22.33 -15.99
C MET A 1 -20.83 -21.13 -16.63
N SER A 2 -21.34 -19.93 -16.38
CA SER A 2 -21.01 -18.72 -17.14
C SER A 2 -19.54 -18.33 -16.98
N ASP A 3 -18.87 -18.07 -18.10
CA ASP A 3 -17.48 -17.58 -18.25
C ASP A 3 -17.14 -16.38 -17.34
N VAL A 4 -18.18 -15.64 -16.94
CA VAL A 4 -18.17 -14.50 -16.02
C VAL A 4 -17.68 -14.85 -14.61
N LEU A 5 -17.62 -16.13 -14.22
CA LEU A 5 -17.07 -16.55 -12.92
C LEU A 5 -15.63 -17.08 -13.00
N LEU A 6 -14.99 -17.07 -14.17
CA LEU A 6 -13.57 -17.40 -14.26
C LEU A 6 -12.72 -16.30 -13.64
N LEU A 7 -11.64 -16.70 -12.97
CA LEU A 7 -10.74 -15.80 -12.25
C LEU A 7 -10.11 -14.75 -13.17
N ASP A 8 -9.66 -15.18 -14.35
CA ASP A 8 -9.03 -14.30 -15.34
C ASP A 8 -10.01 -13.29 -15.95
N SER A 9 -11.31 -13.53 -15.83
CA SER A 9 -12.37 -12.60 -16.21
C SER A 9 -12.69 -11.57 -15.13
N GLN A 10 -12.08 -11.67 -13.93
CA GLN A 10 -12.37 -10.77 -12.81
C GLN A 10 -11.42 -9.55 -12.77
N LEU A 11 -11.97 -8.35 -12.95
CA LEU A 11 -11.21 -7.11 -12.76
C LEU A 11 -10.61 -6.99 -11.34
N CYS A 12 -11.34 -7.43 -10.31
CA CYS A 12 -10.83 -7.38 -8.94
C CYS A 12 -9.58 -8.23 -8.75
N PHE A 13 -9.50 -9.38 -9.44
CA PHE A 13 -8.32 -10.23 -9.42
C PHE A 13 -7.15 -9.60 -10.18
N ALA A 14 -7.41 -9.00 -11.35
CA ALA A 14 -6.39 -8.27 -12.10
C ALA A 14 -5.77 -7.13 -11.27
N LEU A 15 -6.60 -6.35 -10.57
CA LEU A 15 -6.14 -5.28 -9.67
C LEU A 15 -5.36 -5.82 -8.47
N TYR A 16 -5.81 -6.92 -7.86
CA TYR A 16 -5.10 -7.60 -6.77
C TYR A 16 -3.71 -8.09 -7.23
N ALA A 17 -3.65 -8.76 -8.38
CA ALA A 17 -2.40 -9.26 -8.95
C ALA A 17 -1.44 -8.11 -9.29
N ALA A 18 -1.95 -7.04 -9.90
CA ALA A 18 -1.17 -5.84 -10.21
C ALA A 18 -0.60 -5.18 -8.94
N SER A 19 -1.42 -5.00 -7.91
CA SER A 19 -0.98 -4.43 -6.62
C SER A 19 0.13 -5.26 -5.96
N ARG A 20 0.01 -6.59 -5.99
CA ARG A 20 1.06 -7.49 -5.50
C ARG A 20 2.34 -7.41 -6.34
N ALA A 21 2.22 -7.34 -7.66
CA ALA A 21 3.36 -7.21 -8.56
C ALA A 21 4.14 -5.92 -8.29
N VAL A 22 3.44 -4.79 -8.14
CA VAL A 22 4.05 -3.50 -7.76
C VAL A 22 4.76 -3.61 -6.42
N THR A 23 4.09 -4.13 -5.39
CA THR A 23 4.68 -4.30 -4.05
C THR A 23 5.95 -5.16 -4.11
N SER A 24 5.93 -6.26 -4.87
CA SER A 24 7.07 -7.17 -5.07
C SER A 24 8.25 -6.49 -5.77
N ALA A 25 7.97 -5.63 -6.76
CA ALA A 25 9.01 -4.89 -7.48
C ALA A 25 9.77 -3.89 -6.58
N TYR A 26 9.08 -3.29 -5.60
CA TYR A 26 9.71 -2.39 -4.63
C TYR A 26 10.47 -3.14 -3.51
N ALA A 27 10.07 -4.37 -3.19
CA ALA A 27 10.63 -5.14 -2.08
C ALA A 27 12.17 -5.22 -2.03
N PRO A 28 12.91 -5.56 -3.11
CA PRO A 28 14.37 -5.65 -3.04
C PRO A 28 15.04 -4.30 -2.74
N HIS A 29 14.48 -3.19 -3.24
CA HIS A 29 15.00 -1.84 -3.03
C HIS A 29 14.74 -1.38 -1.59
N LEU A 30 13.51 -1.56 -1.10
CA LEU A 30 13.12 -1.16 0.25
C LEU A 30 13.81 -2.00 1.32
N LYS A 31 14.11 -3.28 1.02
CA LYS A 31 14.85 -4.16 1.92
C LYS A 31 16.25 -3.63 2.24
N GLN A 32 16.92 -2.98 1.28
CA GLN A 32 18.23 -2.37 1.51
C GLN A 32 18.16 -1.20 2.50
N LEU A 33 16.98 -0.57 2.61
CA LEU A 33 16.71 0.56 3.50
C LEU A 33 16.06 0.12 4.83
N GLY A 34 15.80 -1.18 5.02
CA GLY A 34 15.06 -1.68 6.18
C GLY A 34 13.58 -1.29 6.19
N LEU A 35 13.00 -0.96 5.03
CA LEU A 35 11.63 -0.48 4.90
C LEU A 35 10.68 -1.53 4.32
N THR A 36 9.42 -1.43 4.71
CA THR A 36 8.30 -2.10 4.04
C THR A 36 7.61 -1.15 3.05
N TYR A 37 6.83 -1.69 2.10
CA TYR A 37 6.09 -0.87 1.16
C TYR A 37 5.10 0.12 1.82
N PRO A 38 4.32 -0.28 2.86
CA PRO A 38 3.48 0.68 3.59
C PRO A 38 4.29 1.79 4.30
N GLN A 39 5.43 1.47 4.92
CA GLN A 39 6.30 2.48 5.53
C GLN A 39 6.84 3.47 4.49
N TYR A 40 7.21 2.98 3.31
CA TYR A 40 7.61 3.83 2.19
C TYR A 40 6.50 4.82 1.79
N LEU A 41 5.25 4.38 1.68
CA LEU A 41 4.13 5.28 1.38
C LEU A 41 3.90 6.35 2.45
N VAL A 42 4.07 5.99 3.74
CA VAL A 42 4.05 6.96 4.83
C VAL A 42 5.14 8.02 4.63
N LEU A 43 6.38 7.61 4.31
CA LEU A 43 7.48 8.54 4.07
C LEU A 43 7.21 9.48 2.88
N LEU A 44 6.63 8.98 1.79
CA LEU A 44 6.25 9.83 0.65
C LEU A 44 5.30 10.95 1.08
N VAL A 45 4.28 10.64 1.89
CA VAL A 45 3.34 11.66 2.38
C VAL A 45 4.03 12.67 3.30
N LEU A 46 4.93 12.19 4.16
CA LEU A 46 5.69 13.05 5.07
C LEU A 46 6.71 13.94 4.35
N TRP A 47 7.24 13.53 3.20
CA TRP A 47 8.14 14.37 2.39
C TRP A 47 7.43 15.50 1.65
N GLU A 48 6.14 15.34 1.36
CA GLU A 48 5.37 16.39 0.70
C GLU A 48 4.95 17.52 1.63
N SER A 49 4.87 17.27 2.94
CA SER A 49 4.36 18.24 3.90
C SER A 49 4.91 17.98 5.30
N GLU A 50 5.35 19.03 5.98
CA GLU A 50 5.72 18.94 7.40
C GLU A 50 4.48 18.90 8.30
N GLY A 51 4.60 18.26 9.47
CA GLY A 51 3.56 18.29 10.51
C GLY A 51 2.26 17.54 10.18
N VAL A 52 2.29 16.59 9.24
CA VAL A 52 1.10 15.79 8.89
C VAL A 52 0.60 15.00 10.11
N ARG A 53 -0.67 15.17 10.45
CA ARG A 53 -1.31 14.41 11.53
C ARG A 53 -1.55 12.97 11.10
N VAL A 54 -1.56 12.05 12.06
CA VAL A 54 -1.85 10.61 11.80
C VAL A 54 -3.21 10.40 11.11
N THR A 55 -4.21 11.21 11.43
CA THR A 55 -5.53 11.15 10.76
C THR A 55 -5.43 11.51 9.28
N GLN A 56 -4.61 12.49 8.92
CA GLN A 56 -4.38 12.92 7.53
C GLN A 56 -3.58 11.88 6.75
N LEU A 57 -2.63 11.20 7.41
CA LEU A 57 -1.96 10.03 6.83
C LEU A 57 -2.98 8.93 6.49
N GLY A 58 -3.92 8.65 7.40
CA GLY A 58 -4.97 7.64 7.19
C GLY A 58 -5.89 7.98 6.03
N GLU A 59 -6.36 9.23 5.98
CA GLU A 59 -7.19 9.73 4.88
C GLU A 59 -6.48 9.61 3.53
N ARG A 60 -5.21 10.01 3.47
CA ARG A 60 -4.44 10.06 2.22
C ARG A 60 -4.01 8.69 1.71
N LEU A 61 -3.70 7.78 2.62
CA LEU A 61 -3.28 6.41 2.29
C LEU A 61 -4.43 5.41 2.24
N HIS A 62 -5.66 5.87 2.55
CA HIS A 62 -6.83 5.00 2.73
C HIS A 62 -6.56 3.86 3.75
N LEU A 63 -5.87 4.20 4.84
CA LEU A 63 -5.54 3.29 5.93
C LEU A 63 -6.27 3.70 7.21
N ASP A 64 -6.70 2.72 7.97
CA ASP A 64 -7.27 2.96 9.30
C ASP A 64 -6.16 3.20 10.35
N SER A 65 -6.56 3.78 11.49
CA SER A 65 -5.64 4.02 12.61
C SER A 65 -5.05 2.72 13.17
N ALA A 66 -5.78 1.60 13.08
CA ALA A 66 -5.31 0.29 13.54
C ALA A 66 -4.12 -0.22 12.72
N THR A 67 -4.07 0.10 11.42
CA THR A 67 -2.95 -0.21 10.52
C THR A 67 -1.81 0.80 10.67
N LEU A 68 -2.11 2.09 10.83
CA LEU A 68 -1.07 3.12 10.94
C LEU A 68 -0.33 3.11 12.28
N THR A 69 -1.02 2.84 13.39
CA THR A 69 -0.41 2.86 14.73
C THR A 69 0.84 1.96 14.85
N PRO A 70 0.84 0.69 14.42
CA PRO A 70 2.05 -0.14 14.46
C PRO A 70 3.12 0.27 13.44
N LEU A 71 2.78 0.98 12.36
CA LEU A 71 3.75 1.45 11.37
C LEU A 71 4.53 2.70 11.82
N LEU A 72 3.97 3.47 12.75
CA LEU A 72 4.51 4.74 13.26
C LEU A 72 5.19 4.62 14.64
N LYS A 73 5.21 3.42 15.23
CA LYS A 73 5.96 3.12 16.46
C LYS A 73 7.40 2.76 16.14
#